data_AF-S6UQR2-F1
#
_entry.id   AF-S6UQR2-F1
#
_cell.length_a   1.000
_cell.length_b   1.000
_cell.length_c   1.000
_cell.angle_alpha   90.00
_cell.angle_beta   90.00
_cell.angle_gamma   90.00
#
_symmetry.space_group_name_H-M   'P 1'
#
loop_
_entity.id
_entity.type
_entity.pdbx_description
1 polymer ?
#
loop_
_entity_poly.entity_id
_entity_poly.type
_entity_poly.pdbx_seq_one_letter_code
_entity_poly.pdbx_strand_id
1 'polypeptide(L)' 'WAQDLGIAGFPTLLAERNGQLALLTNGYQPLASLAPLLGRWLERGASA' A
#
# COMPACT_ATOMS: atom_id res chain seq x y z
N TRP A 1 6.43 1.11 15.82
CA TRP A 1 7.55 0.86 14.88
C TRP A 1 7.13 -0.26 13.93
N ALA A 2 7.66 -0.36 12.70
CA ALA A 2 7.15 -1.16 11.56
C ALA A 2 6.32 -2.45 11.85
N GLN A 3 6.69 -3.24 12.86
CA GLN A 3 5.93 -4.42 13.33
C GLN A 3 4.47 -4.11 13.74
N ASP A 4 4.19 -2.94 14.33
CA ASP A 4 2.83 -2.53 14.75
C ASP A 4 1.88 -2.34 13.55
N LEU A 5 2.43 -2.25 12.33
CA LEU A 5 1.69 -2.11 11.07
C LEU A 5 1.53 -3.44 10.31
N GLY A 6 1.91 -4.58 10.93
CA GLY A 6 1.87 -5.89 10.28
C GLY A 6 2.97 -6.11 9.22
N ILE A 7 4.03 -5.30 9.24
CA ILE A 7 5.16 -5.41 8.32
C ILE A 7 5.99 -6.63 8.71
N ALA A 8 6.03 -7.63 7.83
CA ALA A 8 6.70 -8.91 8.01
C ALA A 8 7.94 -9.04 7.12
N GLY A 9 8.15 -8.13 6.16
CA GLY A 9 9.30 -8.12 5.27
C GLY A 9 9.44 -6.85 4.43
N PHE A 10 10.46 -6.84 3.58
CA PHE A 10 10.76 -5.73 2.66
C PHE A 10 10.92 -6.25 1.23
N PRO A 11 10.61 -5.44 0.19
CA PRO A 11 10.07 -4.07 0.27
C PRO A 11 8.61 -4.03 0.73
N THR A 12 8.26 -2.98 1.49
CA THR A 12 6.89 -2.70 1.93
C THR A 12 6.41 -1.38 1.35
N LEU A 13 5.17 -1.34 0.88
CA LEU A 13 4.51 -0.13 0.40
C LEU A 13 3.28 0.14 1.28
N LEU A 14 3.19 1.37 1.78
CA LEU A 14 2.04 1.85 2.55
C LEU A 14 1.36 2.99 1.80
N ALA A 15 0.05 3.05 1.92
CA ALA A 15 -0.79 4.12 1.42
C ALA A 15 -1.38 4.90 2.60
N GLU A 16 -1.28 6.22 2.59
CA GLU A 16 -1.83 7.09 3.65
C GLU A 16 -3.09 7.81 3.17
N ARG A 17 -4.13 7.82 4.01
CA ARG A 17 -5.32 8.67 3.81
C ARG A 17 -5.92 9.07 5.16
N ASN A 18 -6.09 10.38 5.36
CA ASN A 18 -6.69 10.96 6.57
C ASN A 18 -6.03 10.46 7.89
N GLY A 19 -4.71 10.31 7.89
CA GLY A 19 -3.92 9.80 9.01
C GLY A 19 -3.97 8.28 9.18
N GLN A 20 -4.66 7.54 8.31
CA GLN A 20 -4.72 6.08 8.33
C GLN A 20 -3.79 5.48 7.29
N LEU A 21 -3.06 4.42 7.68
CA LEU A 21 -2.13 3.70 6.81
C LEU A 21 -2.73 2.36 6.37
N ALA A 22 -2.67 2.08 5.07
CA ALA A 22 -3.05 0.79 4.47
C ALA A 22 -1.81 0.10 3.88
N LEU A 23 -1.67 -1.20 4.16
CA LEU A 23 -0.59 -2.04 3.63
C LEU A 23 -0.90 -2.47 2.19
N LEU A 24 -0.06 -2.06 1.23
CA LEU A 24 -0.22 -2.38 -0.19
C LEU A 24 0.66 -3.56 -0.63
N THR A 25 1.87 -3.68 -0.08
CA THR A 25 2.69 -4.90 -0.22
C THR A 25 3.57 -5.09 1.00
N ASN A 26 3.90 -6.35 1.29
CA ASN A 26 4.74 -6.79 2.39
C ASN A 26 5.75 -7.82 1.85
N GLY A 27 6.54 -7.39 0.86
CA GLY A 27 7.38 -8.25 0.03
C GLY A 27 7.43 -7.76 -1.41
N TYR A 28 8.39 -8.30 -2.18
CA TYR A 28 8.52 -7.97 -3.59
C TYR A 28 7.31 -8.47 -4.37
N GLN A 29 6.76 -7.60 -5.22
CA GLN A 29 5.79 -7.95 -6.25
C GLN A 29 6.18 -7.27 -7.56
N PRO A 30 6.03 -7.93 -8.72
CA PRO A 30 6.21 -7.30 -10.01
C PRO A 30 5.28 -6.09 -10.18
N LEU A 31 5.74 -5.06 -10.91
CA LEU A 31 4.93 -3.87 -11.17
C LEU A 31 3.57 -4.20 -11.80
N ALA A 32 3.52 -5.18 -12.69
CA ALA A 32 2.27 -5.61 -13.32
C ALA A 32 1.21 -6.08 -12.30
N SER A 33 1.63 -6.65 -11.16
CA SER A 33 0.75 -7.06 -10.07
C SER A 33 0.35 -5.87 -9.18
N LEU A 34 1.26 -4.92 -8.97
CA LEU A 34 1.04 -3.75 -8.11
C LEU A 34 0.22 -2.64 -8.79
N ALA A 35 0.46 -2.38 -10.08
CA ALA A 35 -0.14 -1.29 -10.84
C ALA A 35 -1.67 -1.22 -10.74
N PRO A 36 -2.46 -2.31 -10.90
CA PRO A 36 -3.91 -2.23 -10.75
C PRO A 36 -4.37 -1.95 -9.31
N LEU A 37 -3.59 -2.37 -8.29
CA LEU A 37 -3.90 -2.09 -6.88
C LEU A 37 -3.69 -0.60 -6.59
N LEU A 38 -2.60 -0.04 -7.11
CA LEU A 38 -2.27 1.38 -7.01
C LEU A 38 -3.30 2.25 -7.72
N GLY A 39 -3.71 1.88 -8.94
CA GLY A 39 -4.74 2.59 -9.70
C GLY A 39 -6.04 2.72 -8.91
N ARG A 40 -6.57 1.59 -8.39
CA ARG A 40 -7.79 1.61 -7.57
C ARG A 40 -7.64 2.42 -6.29
N TRP A 41 -6.47 2.44 -5.68
CA TRP A 41 -6.23 3.24 -4.50
C TRP A 41 -6.24 4.74 -4.82
N LEU A 42 -5.56 5.16 -5.90
CA LEU A 42 -5.55 6.54 -6.38
C LEU A 42 -6.95 7.02 -6.78
N GLU A 43 -7.72 6.20 -7.49
CA GLU A 43 -9.12 6.51 -7.85
C GLU A 43 -9.98 6.78 -6.62
N ARG A 44 -9.84 5.96 -5.57
CA ARG A 44 -10.55 6.15 -4.29
C ARG A 44 -10.08 7.37 -3.51
N GLY A 45 -8.82 7.78 -3.67
CA GLY A 45 -8.27 9.00 -3.09
C GLY A 45 -8.68 10.27 -3.84
N ALA A 46 -8.83 10.18 -5.16
CA ALA A 46 -9.24 11.31 -6.02
C ALA A 46 -10.77 11.54 -6.00
N SER A 47 -11.57 10.51 -5.74
CA SER A 47 -13.03 10.59 -5.63
C SER A 47 -13.52 10.96 -4.22
N ALA A 48 -12.64 11.53 -3.39
CA ALA A 48 -12.80 11.79 -1.97
C ALA A 48 -13.20 13.23 -1.67
#